data_AF-A0A9N9YNV2-F1
#
_entry.id   AF-A0A9N9YNV2-F1
#
_cell.length_a   1.000
_cell.length_b   1.000
_cell.length_c   1.000
_cell.angle_alpha   90.00
_cell.angle_beta   90.00
_cell.angle_gamma   90.00
#
_symmetry.space_group_name_H-M   'P 1'
#
loop_
_entity.id
_entity.type
_entity.pdbx_description
1 polymer ?
#
loop_
_entity_poly.entity_id
_entity_poly.type
_entity_poly.pdbx_seq_one_letter_code
_entity_poly.pdbx_strand_id
1 'polypeptide(L)'
;MGKPSDSGSPRSLLSEANPPVRILVQTLTHLVPGENSDSKTRGFLNIICQKHWRCNFEFPKFRWATYGCDFASDNRRCFFLVDYGRSQNDAAVPILPYEWTGKSFESRIQLLQVPEIQAKLKYGIPFTESPKPTKKEKPDKRPIRAVVKSRLSYLEEVPTLELDYMRSHPEDLAWLEAHVRPRLWKEFVVQLNKKKPTNAPEIEE
;
A
#
# COMPACT_ATOMS: atom_id res chain seq x y z
N MET A 1 -21.37 11.59 -54.87
CA MET A 1 -22.41 11.35 -53.84
C MET A 1 -22.43 9.86 -53.59
N GLY A 2 -22.22 9.27 -52.42
CA GLY A 2 -21.79 9.68 -51.09
C GLY A 2 -21.46 8.35 -50.36
N LYS A 3 -20.37 8.32 -49.60
CA LYS A 3 -19.82 7.13 -48.92
C LYS A 3 -20.77 6.54 -47.86
N PRO A 4 -20.55 5.28 -47.43
CA PRO A 4 -21.41 4.61 -46.45
C PRO A 4 -21.29 5.25 -45.07
N SER A 5 -22.44 5.32 -44.39
CA SER A 5 -22.59 5.72 -43.00
C SER A 5 -21.97 4.67 -42.08
N ASP A 6 -20.76 4.94 -41.62
CA ASP A 6 -20.15 4.25 -40.49
C ASP A 6 -20.77 4.81 -39.21
N SER A 7 -21.72 4.06 -38.63
CA SER A 7 -22.31 4.39 -37.34
C SER A 7 -21.31 4.04 -36.25
N GLY A 8 -20.40 4.98 -36.00
CA GLY A 8 -19.46 4.96 -34.89
C GLY A 8 -20.19 4.80 -33.55
N SER A 9 -20.10 3.60 -32.99
CA SER A 9 -20.45 3.31 -31.60
C SER A 9 -19.54 4.14 -30.67
N PRO A 10 -20.05 4.80 -29.63
CA PRO A 10 -19.22 5.57 -28.71
C PRO A 10 -18.52 4.61 -27.73
N ARG A 11 -17.51 3.87 -28.20
CA ARG A 11 -16.47 3.33 -27.31
C ARG A 11 -15.56 4.48 -26.90
N SER A 12 -16.05 5.39 -26.07
CA SER A 12 -15.22 6.47 -25.56
C SER A 12 -14.16 5.91 -24.60
N LEU A 13 -12.93 5.86 -25.10
CA LEU A 13 -11.72 6.28 -24.39
C LEU A 13 -11.39 5.56 -23.07
N LEU A 14 -11.13 4.26 -23.14
CA LEU A 14 -10.09 3.70 -22.25
C LEU A 14 -8.74 4.17 -22.81
N SER A 15 -8.35 5.40 -22.50
CA SER A 15 -7.01 5.91 -22.78
C SER A 15 -6.01 5.04 -22.04
N GLU A 16 -5.29 4.17 -22.75
CA GLU A 16 -4.08 3.58 -22.21
C GLU A 16 -3.15 4.73 -21.82
N ALA A 17 -2.75 4.77 -20.55
CA ALA A 17 -1.91 5.84 -20.06
C ALA A 17 -0.49 5.61 -20.61
N ASN A 18 -0.07 6.42 -21.58
CA ASN A 18 1.22 6.24 -22.24
C ASN A 18 2.38 6.56 -21.27
N PRO A 19 3.42 5.70 -21.18
CA PRO A 19 4.60 5.97 -20.37
C PRO A 19 5.44 7.13 -20.96
N PRO A 20 6.16 7.91 -20.13
CA PRO A 20 6.20 7.83 -18.67
C PRO A 20 4.93 8.43 -18.05
N VAL A 21 4.37 7.74 -17.06
CA VAL A 21 3.16 8.21 -16.35
C VAL A 21 3.14 7.68 -14.92
N ARG A 22 2.56 8.46 -14.02
CA ARG A 22 2.30 8.10 -12.64
C ARG A 22 0.80 8.12 -12.37
N ILE A 23 0.27 7.02 -11.86
CA ILE A 23 -1.10 6.94 -11.36
C ILE A 23 -1.08 7.15 -9.86
N LEU A 24 -1.79 8.17 -9.37
CA LEU A 24 -1.98 8.43 -7.95
C LEU A 24 -3.41 8.09 -7.58
N VAL A 25 -3.62 7.21 -6.61
CA VAL A 25 -4.95 6.82 -6.15
C VAL A 25 -5.05 7.06 -4.67
N GLN A 26 -5.99 7.91 -4.26
CA GLN A 26 -6.45 8.00 -2.87
C GLN A 26 -7.62 7.04 -2.67
N THR A 27 -7.68 6.40 -1.51
CA THR A 27 -8.82 5.58 -1.09
C THR A 27 -8.96 5.58 0.43
N LEU A 28 -10.00 4.90 0.95
CA LEU A 28 -10.08 4.51 2.34
C LEU A 28 -9.62 3.06 2.51
N THR A 29 -8.92 2.78 3.60
CA THR A 29 -8.36 1.47 3.94
C THR A 29 -9.36 0.30 3.83
N HIS A 30 -10.60 0.50 4.29
CA HIS A 30 -11.65 -0.52 4.25
C HIS A 30 -12.23 -0.75 2.83
N LEU A 31 -12.03 0.18 1.90
CA LEU A 31 -12.46 0.06 0.50
C LEU A 31 -11.43 -0.69 -0.37
N VAL A 32 -10.25 -0.99 0.17
CA VAL A 32 -9.23 -1.79 -0.51
C VAL A 32 -9.60 -3.27 -0.37
N PRO A 33 -9.88 -3.97 -1.48
CA PRO A 33 -10.30 -5.37 -1.44
C PRO A 33 -9.16 -6.28 -1.01
N GLY A 34 -9.46 -7.38 -0.33
CA GLY A 34 -8.48 -8.33 0.21
C GLY A 34 -8.53 -8.43 1.73
N GLU A 35 -7.89 -9.45 2.28
CA GLU A 35 -8.01 -9.83 3.70
C GLU A 35 -6.80 -9.36 4.53
N ASN A 36 -5.61 -9.41 3.95
CA ASN A 36 -4.34 -9.07 4.61
C ASN A 36 -3.54 -8.02 3.80
N SER A 37 -2.44 -7.52 4.36
CA SER A 37 -1.60 -6.48 3.73
C SER A 37 -1.20 -6.81 2.28
N ASP A 38 -0.73 -8.05 2.04
CA ASP A 38 -0.22 -8.47 0.72
C ASP A 38 -1.35 -8.56 -0.31
N SER A 39 -2.43 -9.29 0.01
CA SER A 39 -3.59 -9.43 -0.86
C SER A 39 -4.26 -8.08 -1.16
N LYS A 40 -4.37 -7.21 -0.15
CA LYS A 40 -4.88 -5.84 -0.32
C LYS A 40 -4.01 -5.02 -1.25
N THR A 41 -2.70 -5.02 -1.00
CA THR A 41 -1.76 -4.22 -1.78
C THR A 41 -1.66 -4.71 -3.22
N ARG A 42 -1.34 -5.99 -3.42
CA ARG A 42 -1.17 -6.56 -4.77
C ARG A 42 -2.49 -6.59 -5.55
N GLY A 43 -3.60 -6.93 -4.89
CA GLY A 43 -4.93 -6.90 -5.49
C GLY A 43 -5.28 -5.51 -6.00
N PHE A 44 -5.02 -4.47 -5.21
CA PHE A 44 -5.33 -3.11 -5.62
C PHE A 44 -4.39 -2.58 -6.71
N LEU A 45 -3.10 -2.92 -6.67
CA LEU A 45 -2.17 -2.64 -7.77
C LEU A 45 -2.64 -3.30 -9.08
N ASN A 46 -3.13 -4.54 -9.03
CA ASN A 46 -3.74 -5.20 -10.20
C ASN A 46 -4.94 -4.42 -10.73
N ILE A 47 -5.84 -3.96 -9.85
CA ILE A 47 -7.01 -3.18 -10.26
C ILE A 47 -6.60 -1.88 -10.99
N ILE A 48 -5.58 -1.18 -10.48
CA ILE A 48 -5.02 0.01 -11.14
C ILE A 48 -4.44 -0.35 -12.51
N CYS A 49 -3.63 -1.40 -12.59
CA CYS A 49 -3.01 -1.81 -13.83
C CYS A 49 -4.02 -2.28 -14.89
N GLN A 50 -5.07 -2.99 -14.47
CA GLN A 50 -6.14 -3.44 -15.36
C GLN A 50 -6.91 -2.26 -15.96
N LYS A 51 -7.16 -1.20 -15.18
CA LYS A 51 -7.81 0.02 -15.68
C LYS A 51 -7.00 0.72 -16.76
N HIS A 52 -5.69 0.85 -16.58
CA HIS A 52 -4.86 1.70 -17.43
C HIS A 52 -4.11 0.97 -18.54
N TRP A 53 -3.83 -0.32 -18.36
CA TRP A 53 -2.98 -1.09 -19.29
C TRP A 53 -3.52 -2.50 -19.55
N ARG A 54 -4.72 -2.85 -19.06
CA ARG A 54 -5.39 -4.15 -19.28
C ARG A 54 -4.51 -5.36 -18.96
N CYS A 55 -3.65 -5.22 -17.97
CA CYS A 55 -2.77 -6.28 -17.49
C CYS A 55 -2.70 -6.28 -15.97
N ASN A 56 -2.20 -7.39 -15.41
CA ASN A 56 -1.89 -7.45 -13.99
C ASN A 56 -0.62 -6.65 -13.68
N PHE A 57 -0.48 -6.27 -12.41
CA PHE A 57 0.72 -5.63 -11.90
C PHE A 57 1.89 -6.61 -11.99
N GLU A 58 3.02 -6.11 -12.48
CA GLU A 58 4.25 -6.86 -12.68
C GLU A 58 5.45 -5.98 -12.32
N PHE A 59 6.22 -6.39 -11.32
CA PHE A 59 7.49 -5.77 -10.99
C PHE A 59 8.63 -6.45 -11.77
N PRO A 60 9.63 -5.72 -12.33
CA PRO A 60 9.88 -4.29 -12.19
C PRO A 60 9.27 -3.40 -13.28
N LYS A 61 8.42 -3.94 -14.17
CA LYS A 61 7.79 -3.18 -15.25
C LYS A 61 7.00 -1.98 -14.72
N PHE A 62 6.20 -2.20 -13.67
CA PHE A 62 5.53 -1.18 -12.91
C PHE A 62 6.23 -1.01 -11.56
N ARG A 63 6.55 0.23 -11.19
CA ARG A 63 7.04 0.56 -9.85
C ARG A 63 5.87 1.05 -9.01
N TRP A 64 5.93 0.86 -7.70
CA TRP A 64 4.85 1.25 -6.82
C TRP A 64 5.34 1.78 -5.48
N ALA A 65 4.47 2.55 -4.84
CA ALA A 65 4.61 2.96 -3.45
C ALA A 65 3.24 3.08 -2.80
N THR A 66 3.19 2.97 -1.48
CA THR A 66 1.99 3.18 -0.68
C THR A 66 2.22 4.15 0.46
N TYR A 67 1.15 4.77 0.94
CA TYR A 67 1.19 5.64 2.11
C TYR A 67 -0.11 5.53 2.92
N GLY A 68 -0.01 5.41 4.24
CA GLY A 68 -1.16 5.37 5.15
C GLY A 68 -1.97 4.06 5.11
N CYS A 69 -1.39 2.97 4.62
CA CYS A 69 -2.04 1.66 4.47
C CYS A 69 -2.16 0.88 5.78
N ASP A 70 -2.51 1.56 6.89
CA ASP A 70 -2.86 0.91 8.15
C ASP A 70 -4.23 0.21 8.03
N PHE A 71 -4.28 -0.89 7.29
CA PHE A 71 -5.50 -1.60 6.90
C PHE A 71 -6.31 -2.14 8.08
N ALA A 72 -5.71 -2.26 9.26
CA ALA A 72 -6.42 -2.60 10.48
C ALA A 72 -7.28 -1.46 11.04
N SER A 73 -7.19 -0.25 10.48
CA SER A 73 -8.05 0.87 10.83
C SER A 73 -9.04 1.13 9.72
N ASP A 74 -10.33 1.13 10.03
CA ASP A 74 -11.37 1.52 9.07
C ASP A 74 -11.37 3.04 8.86
N ASN A 75 -11.95 3.48 7.74
CA ASN A 75 -12.09 4.90 7.36
C ASN A 75 -10.80 5.75 7.35
N ARG A 76 -9.62 5.13 7.23
CA ARG A 76 -8.36 5.87 7.12
C ARG A 76 -8.01 6.12 5.67
N ARG A 77 -7.60 7.35 5.33
CA ARG A 77 -7.09 7.65 3.99
C ARG A 77 -5.77 6.92 3.76
N CYS A 78 -5.67 6.23 2.64
CA CYS A 78 -4.43 5.66 2.14
C CYS A 78 -4.25 5.99 0.66
N PHE A 79 -3.00 5.90 0.21
CA PHE A 79 -2.60 6.29 -1.13
C PHE A 79 -1.78 5.17 -1.77
N PHE A 80 -2.01 4.98 -3.06
CA PHE A 80 -1.27 4.08 -3.92
C PHE A 80 -0.70 4.86 -5.09
N LEU A 81 0.54 4.55 -5.42
CA LEU A 81 1.24 5.08 -6.57
C LEU A 81 1.65 3.92 -7.48
N VAL A 82 1.39 4.06 -8.78
CA VAL A 82 1.88 3.14 -9.81
C VAL A 82 2.55 3.94 -10.91
N ASP A 83 3.84 3.68 -11.11
CA ASP A 83 4.66 4.32 -12.13
C ASP A 83 4.91 3.36 -13.28
N TYR A 84 4.76 3.86 -14.50
CA TYR A 84 5.11 3.14 -15.71
C TYR A 84 6.05 3.97 -16.60
N GLY A 85 7.08 3.34 -17.15
CA GLY A 85 8.11 3.99 -17.95
C GLY A 85 9.25 4.58 -17.10
N ARG A 86 10.11 5.37 -17.75
CA ARG A 86 11.25 6.05 -17.13
C ARG A 86 11.31 7.50 -17.65
N SER A 87 11.80 8.39 -16.80
CA SER A 87 12.08 9.79 -17.12
C SER A 87 13.34 10.19 -16.37
N GLN A 88 14.03 11.23 -16.86
CA GLN A 88 15.09 11.93 -16.12
C GLN A 88 14.59 13.25 -15.53
N ASN A 89 13.37 13.66 -15.89
CA ASN A 89 12.73 14.89 -15.43
C ASN A 89 11.37 14.54 -14.82
N ASP A 90 11.30 14.50 -13.49
CA ASP A 90 10.08 14.19 -12.75
C ASP A 90 8.96 15.20 -13.00
N ALA A 91 9.30 16.48 -13.22
CA ALA A 91 8.31 17.53 -13.45
C ALA A 91 7.59 17.38 -14.80
N ALA A 92 8.16 16.64 -15.74
CA ALA A 92 7.55 16.34 -17.04
C ALA A 92 6.67 15.08 -17.02
N VAL A 93 6.66 14.31 -15.93
CA VAL A 93 5.87 13.09 -15.83
C VAL A 93 4.42 13.43 -15.50
N PRO A 94 3.44 13.12 -16.37
CA PRO A 94 2.04 13.33 -16.05
C PRO A 94 1.63 12.47 -14.85
N ILE A 95 0.92 13.09 -13.91
CA ILE A 95 0.28 12.41 -12.79
C ILE A 95 -1.22 12.37 -13.07
N LEU A 96 -1.79 11.17 -13.09
CA LEU A 96 -3.23 10.95 -13.19
C LEU A 96 -3.79 10.63 -11.79
N PRO A 97 -4.44 11.60 -11.12
CA PRO A 97 -4.95 11.43 -9.77
C PRO A 97 -6.40 10.92 -9.77
N TYR A 98 -6.67 9.93 -8.92
CA TYR A 98 -7.97 9.34 -8.73
C TYR A 98 -8.34 9.21 -7.25
N GLU A 99 -9.64 9.16 -7.00
CA GLU A 99 -10.21 8.54 -5.81
C GLU A 99 -10.84 7.20 -6.17
N TRP A 100 -10.58 6.17 -5.38
CA TRP A 100 -11.28 4.90 -5.47
C TRP A 100 -12.41 4.85 -4.45
N THR A 101 -13.62 4.58 -4.95
CA THR A 101 -14.87 4.58 -4.15
C THR A 101 -15.24 3.21 -3.60
N GLY A 102 -14.40 2.20 -3.78
CA GLY A 102 -14.76 0.79 -3.57
C GLY A 102 -15.29 0.11 -4.84
N LYS A 103 -15.67 0.89 -5.86
CA LYS A 103 -16.26 0.37 -7.10
C LYS A 103 -15.67 0.98 -8.36
N SER A 104 -15.38 2.27 -8.34
CA SER A 104 -14.91 3.02 -9.50
C SER A 104 -13.78 3.98 -9.14
N PHE A 105 -13.01 4.33 -10.17
CA PHE A 105 -12.03 5.41 -10.09
C PHE A 105 -12.65 6.71 -10.59
N GLU A 106 -12.66 7.70 -9.73
CA GLU A 106 -13.12 9.06 -10.04
C GLU A 106 -11.93 9.99 -10.16
N SER A 107 -11.88 10.79 -11.22
CA SER A 107 -10.79 11.76 -11.41
C SER A 107 -10.79 12.77 -10.26
N ARG A 108 -9.64 12.99 -9.65
CA ARG A 108 -9.51 13.90 -8.50
C ARG A 108 -8.31 14.81 -8.60
N ILE A 109 -8.35 15.69 -9.60
CA ILE A 109 -7.27 16.64 -9.93
C ILE A 109 -6.88 17.50 -8.72
N GLN A 110 -7.82 17.80 -7.82
CA GLN A 110 -7.58 18.59 -6.61
C GLN A 110 -6.54 17.96 -5.67
N LEU A 111 -6.29 16.63 -5.74
CA LEU A 111 -5.22 15.99 -4.97
C LEU A 111 -3.85 16.60 -5.27
N LEU A 112 -3.63 17.05 -6.50
CA LEU A 112 -2.36 17.66 -6.92
C LEU A 112 -2.19 19.08 -6.36
N GLN A 113 -3.23 19.69 -5.78
CA GLN A 113 -3.13 21.01 -5.16
C GLN A 113 -2.78 20.93 -3.67
N VAL A 114 -2.80 19.73 -3.07
CA VAL A 114 -2.51 19.54 -1.65
C VAL A 114 -1.00 19.61 -1.40
N PRO A 115 -0.50 20.57 -0.58
CA PRO A 115 0.94 20.76 -0.38
C PRO A 115 1.66 19.53 0.17
N GLU A 116 1.03 18.79 1.08
CA GLU A 116 1.60 17.58 1.68
C GLU A 116 1.78 16.46 0.65
N ILE A 117 0.82 16.30 -0.27
CA ILE A 117 0.90 15.35 -1.38
C ILE A 117 2.04 15.76 -2.31
N GLN A 118 2.11 17.03 -2.70
CA GLN A 118 3.19 17.54 -3.55
C GLN A 118 4.57 17.34 -2.91
N ALA A 119 4.71 17.63 -1.62
CA ALA A 119 5.95 17.41 -0.88
C ALA A 119 6.34 15.92 -0.87
N LYS A 120 5.39 15.00 -0.68
CA LYS A 120 5.66 13.55 -0.74
C LYS A 120 6.03 13.07 -2.13
N LEU A 121 5.34 13.53 -3.17
CA LEU A 121 5.67 13.17 -4.55
C LEU A 121 7.06 13.67 -4.96
N LYS A 122 7.45 14.86 -4.52
CA LYS A 122 8.74 15.48 -4.89
C LYS A 122 9.92 14.94 -4.07
N TYR A 123 9.76 14.80 -2.76
CA TYR A 123 10.88 14.55 -1.85
C TYR A 123 10.86 13.16 -1.21
N GLY A 124 9.67 12.55 -1.07
CA GLY A 124 9.53 11.24 -0.45
C GLY A 124 9.59 10.09 -1.46
N ILE A 125 8.91 10.26 -2.59
CA ILE A 125 8.67 9.22 -3.59
C ILE A 125 8.86 9.82 -5.00
N PRO A 126 10.08 10.27 -5.36
CA PRO A 126 10.35 10.78 -6.71
C PRO A 126 10.05 9.71 -7.79
N PHE A 127 9.79 10.14 -9.02
CA PHE A 127 9.55 9.23 -10.14
C PHE A 127 10.84 8.63 -10.68
N THR A 128 11.88 9.45 -10.77
CA THR A 128 13.22 8.99 -11.10
C THR A 128 13.82 8.30 -9.89
N GLU A 129 14.18 7.02 -10.03
CA GLU A 129 14.91 6.29 -8.98
C GLU A 129 16.25 6.99 -8.74
N SER A 130 16.39 7.64 -7.58
CA SER A 130 17.68 8.15 -7.15
C SER A 130 18.57 6.97 -6.73
N PRO A 131 19.90 7.05 -6.94
CA PRO A 131 20.83 6.08 -6.39
C PRO A 131 20.59 5.97 -4.88
N LYS A 132 20.27 4.77 -4.38
CA LYS A 132 20.09 4.56 -2.95
C LYS A 132 21.42 4.96 -2.27
N PRO A 133 21.42 5.84 -1.25
CA PRO A 133 22.64 6.15 -0.53
C PRO A 133 23.25 4.84 -0.01
N THR A 134 24.52 4.61 -0.35
CA THR A 134 25.27 3.38 -0.05
C THR A 134 25.47 3.15 1.44
N LYS A 135 25.25 4.17 2.26
CA LYS A 135 25.19 4.09 3.72
C LYS A 135 23.74 4.29 4.15
N LYS A 136 23.01 3.18 4.31
CA LYS A 136 21.89 3.20 5.25
C LYS A 136 22.53 3.41 6.61
N GLU A 137 22.47 4.63 7.15
CA GLU A 137 22.52 4.79 8.61
C GLU A 137 21.58 3.73 9.15
N LYS A 138 22.09 2.86 10.05
CA LYS A 138 21.25 1.82 10.65
C LYS A 138 20.06 2.58 11.23
N PRO A 139 18.84 2.39 10.69
CA PRO A 139 17.69 3.08 11.25
C PRO A 139 17.69 2.74 12.74
N ASP A 140 17.45 3.75 13.57
CA ASP A 140 17.32 3.57 15.02
C ASP A 140 16.52 2.29 15.25
N LYS A 141 17.10 1.34 16.00
CA LYS A 141 16.48 0.03 16.20
C LYS A 141 15.17 0.26 16.94
N ARG A 142 14.08 0.38 16.19
CA ARG A 142 12.75 0.51 16.77
C ARG A 142 12.54 -0.66 17.73
N PRO A 143 12.01 -0.41 18.94
CA PRO A 143 11.66 -1.49 19.86
C PRO A 143 10.79 -2.54 19.16
N ILE A 144 11.02 -3.83 19.41
CA ILE A 144 10.31 -4.92 18.72
C ILE A 144 8.80 -4.80 18.92
N ARG A 145 8.33 -4.45 20.13
CA ARG A 145 6.91 -4.14 20.38
C ARG A 145 6.30 -3.10 19.42
N ALA A 146 7.08 -2.10 19.03
CA ALA A 146 6.63 -1.06 18.09
C ALA A 146 6.63 -1.57 16.64
N VAL A 147 7.58 -2.44 16.28
CA VAL A 147 7.58 -3.15 14.99
C VAL A 147 6.36 -4.06 14.88
N VAL A 148 6.12 -4.89 15.90
CA VAL A 148 4.96 -5.80 15.96
C VAL A 148 3.65 -5.02 15.88
N LYS A 149 3.49 -3.95 16.68
CA LYS A 149 2.32 -3.07 16.59
C LYS A 149 2.10 -2.52 15.17
N SER A 150 3.17 -2.10 14.50
CA SER A 150 3.10 -1.61 13.12
C SER A 150 2.68 -2.71 12.15
N ARG A 151 3.17 -3.94 12.30
CA ARG A 151 2.74 -5.05 11.43
C ARG A 151 1.26 -5.35 11.59
N LEU A 152 0.79 -5.42 12.84
CA LEU A 152 -0.62 -5.61 13.14
C LEU A 152 -1.48 -4.48 12.57
N SER A 153 -1.01 -3.22 12.58
CA SER A 153 -1.77 -2.11 11.99
C SER A 153 -1.91 -2.21 10.47
N TYR A 154 -0.94 -2.84 9.80
CA TYR A 154 -0.98 -3.11 8.37
C TYR A 154 -1.67 -4.44 8.01
N LEU A 155 -2.13 -5.23 8.99
CA LEU A 155 -2.60 -6.61 8.79
C LEU A 155 -1.51 -7.50 8.14
N GLU A 156 -0.26 -7.32 8.57
CA GLU A 156 0.85 -8.19 8.23
C GLU A 156 0.98 -9.34 9.24
N GLU A 157 1.42 -10.49 8.75
CA GLU A 157 1.83 -11.59 9.61
C GLU A 157 3.10 -11.21 10.38
N VAL A 158 3.15 -11.56 11.66
CA VAL A 158 4.35 -11.35 12.49
C VAL A 158 5.34 -12.49 12.24
N PRO A 159 6.59 -12.18 11.83
CA PRO A 159 7.68 -13.14 11.73
C PRO A 159 7.93 -13.92 13.03
N THR A 160 8.34 -15.18 12.90
CA THR A 160 8.63 -16.07 14.04
C THR A 160 9.64 -15.48 15.00
N LEU A 161 10.71 -14.84 14.50
CA LEU A 161 11.73 -14.20 15.34
C LEU A 161 11.16 -13.12 16.27
N GLU A 162 10.21 -12.35 15.77
CA GLU A 162 9.57 -11.28 16.54
C GLU A 162 8.56 -11.86 17.54
N LEU A 163 7.85 -12.94 17.17
CA LEU A 163 6.98 -13.68 18.09
C LEU A 163 7.77 -14.32 19.24
N ASP A 164 8.89 -14.98 18.95
CA ASP A 164 9.77 -15.58 19.96
C ASP A 164 10.35 -14.52 20.91
N TYR A 165 10.72 -13.35 20.37
CA TYR A 165 11.09 -12.20 21.19
C TYR A 165 9.96 -11.79 22.13
N MET A 166 8.75 -11.57 21.60
CA MET A 166 7.62 -11.14 22.43
C MET A 166 7.29 -12.17 23.53
N ARG A 167 7.36 -13.48 23.26
CA ARG A 167 7.14 -14.50 24.31
C ARG A 167 8.13 -14.43 25.47
N SER A 168 9.36 -13.98 25.21
CA SER A 168 10.41 -13.89 26.23
C SER A 168 10.44 -12.54 26.97
N HIS A 169 9.57 -11.59 26.58
CA HIS A 169 9.54 -10.22 27.11
C HIS A 169 8.10 -9.85 27.55
N PRO A 170 7.66 -10.29 28.74
CA PRO A 170 6.29 -10.08 29.22
C PRO A 170 5.92 -8.59 29.35
N GLU A 171 6.90 -7.73 29.66
CA GLU A 171 6.71 -6.27 29.70
C GLU A 171 6.32 -5.69 28.33
N ASP A 172 6.85 -6.26 27.24
CA ASP A 172 6.54 -5.84 25.88
C ASP A 172 5.21 -6.42 25.41
N LEU A 173 4.81 -7.61 25.87
CA LEU A 173 3.48 -8.18 25.67
C LEU A 173 2.40 -7.32 26.32
N ALA A 174 2.56 -7.02 27.63
CA ALA A 174 1.62 -6.17 28.36
C ALA A 174 1.53 -4.77 27.76
N TRP A 175 2.66 -4.22 27.30
CA TRP A 175 2.65 -2.98 26.54
C TRP A 175 1.85 -3.12 25.25
N LEU A 176 2.09 -4.17 24.46
CA LEU A 176 1.41 -4.36 23.17
C LEU A 176 -0.10 -4.47 23.36
N GLU A 177 -0.56 -5.30 24.30
CA GLU A 177 -1.97 -5.49 24.66
C GLU A 177 -2.66 -4.14 24.95
N ALA A 178 -2.05 -3.32 25.80
CA ALA A 178 -2.58 -2.01 26.17
C ALA A 178 -2.58 -0.98 25.01
N HIS A 179 -1.82 -1.22 23.93
CA HIS A 179 -1.57 -0.26 22.86
C HIS A 179 -2.14 -0.67 21.50
N VAL A 180 -2.82 -1.82 21.41
CA VAL A 180 -3.52 -2.28 20.20
C VAL A 180 -5.02 -2.39 20.46
N ARG A 181 -5.80 -2.46 19.38
CA ARG A 181 -7.25 -2.73 19.50
C ARG A 181 -7.45 -4.18 19.96
N PRO A 182 -8.50 -4.49 20.75
CA PRO A 182 -8.76 -5.86 21.22
C PRO A 182 -8.76 -6.91 20.10
N ARG A 183 -9.33 -6.59 18.93
CA ARG A 183 -9.32 -7.52 17.77
C ARG A 183 -7.91 -7.87 17.28
N LEU A 184 -6.97 -6.91 17.34
CA LEU A 184 -5.60 -7.11 16.90
C LEU A 184 -4.76 -7.84 17.95
N TRP A 185 -5.08 -7.64 19.23
CA TRP A 185 -4.51 -8.43 20.30
C TRP A 185 -4.86 -9.91 20.14
N LYS A 186 -6.15 -10.22 19.95
CA LYS A 186 -6.61 -11.60 19.71
C LYS A 186 -5.91 -12.26 18.52
N GLU A 187 -5.83 -11.55 17.39
CA GLU A 187 -5.12 -12.05 16.20
C GLU A 187 -3.63 -12.28 16.48
N PHE A 188 -2.99 -11.38 17.22
CA PHE A 188 -1.60 -11.55 17.63
C PHE A 188 -1.41 -12.79 18.52
N VAL A 189 -2.26 -13.01 19.52
CA VAL A 189 -2.24 -14.19 20.39
C VAL A 189 -2.42 -15.48 19.58
N VAL A 190 -3.34 -15.49 18.60
CA VAL A 190 -3.50 -16.62 17.68
C VAL A 190 -2.21 -16.93 16.92
N GLN A 191 -1.54 -15.91 16.36
CA GLN A 191 -0.25 -16.10 15.67
C GLN A 191 0.84 -16.59 16.63
N LEU A 192 0.88 -16.04 17.84
CA LEU A 192 1.82 -16.37 18.90
C LEU A 192 1.66 -17.83 19.35
N ASN A 193 0.44 -18.33 19.49
CA ASN A 193 0.17 -19.71 19.87
C ASN A 193 0.35 -20.69 18.70
N LYS A 194 0.00 -20.28 17.47
CA LYS A 194 0.18 -21.10 16.26
C LYS A 194 1.64 -21.43 15.98
N LYS A 195 2.55 -20.49 16.25
CA LYS A 195 4.00 -20.66 16.04
C LYS A 195 4.76 -21.04 17.31
N LYS A 196 4.09 -21.61 18.33
CA LYS A 196 4.73 -21.96 19.59
C LYS A 196 5.75 -23.09 19.42
N PRO A 197 6.98 -22.96 19.96
CA PRO A 197 7.88 -24.09 20.15
C PRO A 197 7.18 -25.18 20.96
N THR A 198 7.53 -26.44 20.73
CA THR A 198 6.87 -27.62 21.33
C THR A 198 6.72 -27.57 22.86
N ASN A 199 7.59 -26.81 23.55
CA ASN A 199 7.63 -26.72 25.02
C ASN A 199 7.26 -25.33 25.57
N ALA A 200 6.74 -24.41 24.76
CA ALA A 200 6.36 -23.08 25.22
C ALA A 200 4.92 -23.07 25.80
N PRO A 201 4.67 -22.35 26.91
CA PRO A 201 3.33 -22.22 27.46
C PRO A 201 2.41 -21.50 26.47
N GLU A 202 1.13 -21.86 26.51
CA GLU A 202 0.09 -21.17 25.76
C GLU A 202 -0.20 -19.82 26.42
N ILE A 203 -0.32 -18.77 25.62
CA ILE A 203 -0.66 -17.45 26.12
C ILE A 203 -2.17 -17.28 25.99
N GLU A 204 -2.84 -16.99 27.11
CA GLU A 204 -4.28 -16.76 27.18
C GLU A 204 -4.66 -15.39 26.60
N GLU A 205 -5.94 -15.25 26.19
CA GLU A 205 -6.50 -14.01 25.61
C GLU A 205 -6.61 -12.85 26.60
#